data_AF-A0A841LU99-F1
#
_entry.id   AF-A0A841LU99-F1
#
_cell.length_a   1.000
_cell.length_b   1.000
_cell.length_c   1.000
_cell.angle_alpha   90.00
_cell.angle_beta   90.00
_cell.angle_gamma   90.00
#
_symmetry.space_group_name_H-M   'P 1'
#
loop_
_entity.id
_entity.type
_entity.pdbx_description
1 polymer ?
#
loop_
_entity_poly.entity_id
_entity_poly.type
_entity_poly.pdbx_seq_one_letter_code
_entity_poly.pdbx_strand_id
1 'polypeptide(L)' 'MGSFSIWHWLIVLAVVLLLFGRGKIPELMGDVAKGIKNFKQGMNDDETKDDGKTIENDAEEVARPAKKTTKS' A
#
# COMPACT_ATOMS: atom_id res chain seq x y z
N MET A 1 -13.35 19.97 -28.23
CA MET A 1 -13.30 20.62 -26.91
C MET A 1 -12.31 19.83 -26.05
N GLY A 2 -11.01 20.10 -26.23
CA GLY A 2 -9.92 19.36 -25.59
C GLY A 2 -9.79 19.79 -24.15
N SER A 3 -10.60 19.15 -23.30
CA SER A 3 -10.64 19.32 -21.86
C SER A 3 -9.22 19.27 -21.29
N PHE A 4 -8.70 20.45 -20.95
CA PHE A 4 -7.53 20.69 -20.10
C PHE A 4 -6.38 19.70 -20.31
N SER A 5 -5.52 20.06 -21.27
CA SER A 5 -4.23 19.43 -21.58
C SER A 5 -3.54 18.89 -20.32
N ILE A 6 -2.99 17.67 -20.39
CA ILE A 6 -2.25 16.99 -19.30
C ILE A 6 -1.22 17.92 -18.62
N TRP A 7 -0.68 18.88 -19.36
CA TRP A 7 0.16 19.95 -18.86
C TRP A 7 -0.46 20.81 -17.74
N HIS A 8 -1.75 21.13 -17.83
CA HIS A 8 -2.47 21.87 -16.80
C HIS A 8 -2.54 21.09 -15.50
N TRP A 9 -2.87 19.79 -15.58
CA TRP A 9 -2.93 18.92 -14.41
C TRP A 9 -1.57 18.76 -13.71
N LEU A 10 -0.46 18.70 -14.47
CA LEU A 10 0.89 18.71 -13.90
C LEU A 10 1.17 19.99 -13.08
N ILE A 11 0.79 21.16 -13.62
CA ILE A 11 0.99 22.45 -12.95
C ILE A 11 0.14 22.55 -11.69
N VAL A 12 -1.14 22.14 -11.76
CA VAL A 12 -2.04 22.11 -10.61
C VAL A 12 -1.49 21.18 -9.51
N LEU A 13 -1.03 19.98 -9.88
CA LEU A 13 -0.45 19.03 -8.93
C LEU A 13 0.80 19.60 -8.24
N ALA A 14 1.66 20.29 -9.00
CA ALA A 14 2.84 20.96 -8.44
C ALA A 14 2.47 22.05 -7.42
N VAL A 15 1.46 22.87 -7.72
CA VAL A 15 0.97 23.91 -6.80
C VAL A 15 0.36 23.31 -5.54
N VAL A 16 -0.44 22.25 -5.68
CA VAL A 16 -1.03 21.53 -4.54
C VAL A 16 0.06 20.94 -3.64
N LEU A 17 1.09 20.31 -4.22
CA LEU A 17 2.23 19.78 -3.47
C LEU A 17 3.02 20.89 -2.74
N LEU A 18 3.11 22.09 -3.33
CA LEU A 18 3.78 23.23 -2.71
C LEU A 18 2.97 23.80 -1.53
N LEU A 19 1.65 23.91 -1.67
CA LEU A 19 0.75 24.44 -0.63
C LEU A 19 0.58 23.49 0.56
N PHE A 20 0.41 22.19 0.28
CA PHE A 20 0.24 21.17 1.31
C PHE A 20 1.57 20.62 1.84
N GLY A 21 2.65 20.80 1.08
CA GLY A 21 3.98 20.30 1.39
C GLY A 21 4.10 18.77 1.24
N ARG A 22 5.34 18.28 1.14
CA ARG A 22 5.66 16.86 0.96
C ARG A 22 5.30 15.94 2.14
N GLY A 23 4.95 16.49 3.30
CA GLY A 23 4.70 15.72 4.52
C GLY A 23 3.23 15.34 4.72
N LYS A 24 2.29 16.23 4.35
CA LYS A 24 0.86 16.04 4.61
C LYS A 24 0.19 15.09 3.62
N ILE A 25 0.60 15.13 2.35
CA ILE A 25 0.02 14.30 1.29
C ILE A 25 0.25 12.79 1.55
N PRO A 26 1.46 12.30 1.88
CA PRO A 26 1.69 10.88 2.13
C PRO A 26 0.99 10.36 3.39
N GLU A 27 0.91 11.18 4.43
CA GLU A 27 0.25 10.82 5.70
C GLU A 27 -1.27 10.65 5.49
N LEU A 28 -1.92 11.64 4.88
CA LEU A 28 -3.35 11.60 4.55
C LEU A 28 -3.68 10.50 3.53
N MET A 29 -2.85 10.36 2.49
CA MET A 29 -3.04 9.33 1.48
C MET A 29 -2.83 7.92 2.06
N GLY A 30 -1.94 7.75 3.04
CA GLY A 30 -1.73 6.50 3.75
C GLY A 30 -2.98 6.06 4.53
N ASP A 31 -3.65 6.97 5.23
CA ASP A 31 -4.86 6.66 5.99
C ASP A 31 -6.07 6.43 5.08
N VAL A 32 -6.19 7.20 4.00
CA VAL A 32 -7.20 6.95 2.95
C VAL A 32 -6.95 5.61 2.26
N ALA A 33 -5.70 5.27 1.94
CA ALA A 33 -5.35 4.00 1.32
C ALA A 33 -5.64 2.80 2.23
N LYS A 34 -5.39 2.90 3.54
CA LYS A 34 -5.78 1.86 4.51
C LYS A 34 -7.30 1.70 4.58
N GLY A 35 -8.05 2.80 4.61
CA GLY A 35 -9.53 2.77 4.60
C GLY A 35 -10.08 2.10 3.34
N ILE A 36 -9.57 2.48 2.16
CA ILE A 36 -9.96 1.87 0.88
C ILE A 36 -9.51 0.40 0.79
N LYS A 37 -8.33 0.05 1.30
CA LYS A 37 -7.84 -1.34 1.33
C LYS A 37 -8.74 -2.22 2.18
N ASN A 38 -9.10 -1.77 3.39
CA ASN A 38 -10.00 -2.51 4.27
C ASN A 38 -11.42 -2.61 3.68
N PHE A 39 -11.89 -1.55 3.02
CA PHE A 39 -13.17 -1.57 2.31
C PHE A 39 -13.16 -2.57 1.14
N LYS A 40 -12.09 -2.57 0.34
CA LYS A 40 -11.94 -3.51 -0.78
C LYS A 40 -11.76 -4.94 -0.30
N GLN A 41 -11.01 -5.15 0.78
CA GLN A 41 -10.83 -6.47 1.38
C GLN A 41 -12.12 -6.99 1.98
N GLY A 42 -12.90 -6.16 2.68
CA GLY A 42 -14.23 -6.55 3.18
C GLY A 42 -15.20 -6.89 2.05
N MET A 43 -15.22 -6.09 0.97
CA MET A 43 -16.06 -6.39 -0.19
C MET A 43 -15.61 -7.65 -0.95
N ASN A 44 -14.30 -7.88 -1.06
CA ASN A 44 -13.78 -9.12 -1.66
C ASN A 44 -13.99 -10.33 -0.73
N ASP A 45 -14.01 -10.19 0.59
CA ASP A 45 -14.31 -11.28 1.52
C ASP A 45 -15.79 -11.71 1.46
N ASP A 46 -16.69 -10.79 1.12
CA ASP A 46 -18.10 -11.11 0.79
C ASP A 46 -18.22 -11.80 -0.59
N GLU A 47 -17.38 -11.47 -1.56
CA GLU A 47 -17.37 -12.10 -2.89
C GLU A 47 -16.55 -13.42 -2.96
N THR A 48 -15.54 -13.60 -2.08
CA THR A 48 -14.59 -14.74 -2.10
C THR A 48 -14.90 -15.81 -1.04
N LYS A 49 -15.99 -15.66 -0.28
CA LYS A 49 -16.48 -16.73 0.61
C LYS A 49 -17.02 -17.97 -0.14
N ASP A 50 -16.98 -17.97 -1.48
CA ASP A 50 -17.24 -19.14 -2.31
C ASP A 50 -15.96 -19.87 -2.81
N ASP A 51 -14.77 -19.25 -2.77
CA ASP A 51 -13.55 -19.88 -3.32
C ASP A 51 -12.34 -19.73 -2.39
N GLY A 52 -11.96 -20.84 -1.76
CA GLY A 52 -10.98 -20.91 -0.70
C GLY A 52 -9.53 -20.57 -1.07
N LYS A 53 -8.81 -20.12 -0.03
CA LYS A 53 -7.37 -20.32 0.22
C LYS A 53 -6.41 -19.84 -0.88
N THR A 54 -5.95 -18.59 -0.79
CA THR A 54 -4.56 -18.26 -1.13
C THR A 54 -4.12 -16.94 -0.50
N ILE A 55 -3.37 -17.04 0.61
CA ILE A 55 -2.29 -16.08 0.89
C ILE A 55 -1.08 -16.94 1.28
N GLU A 56 -0.26 -17.21 0.27
CA GLU A 56 1.16 -17.44 0.35
C GLU A 56 1.79 -16.53 1.43
N ASN A 57 2.26 -17.14 2.51
CA ASN A 57 3.45 -16.67 3.22
C ASN A 57 4.57 -17.64 2.83
N ASP A 58 5.04 -17.50 1.60
CA ASP A 58 6.34 -18.01 1.16
C ASP A 58 7.31 -16.82 1.16
N ALA A 59 7.81 -16.50 2.35
CA ALA A 59 8.96 -15.64 2.58
C ALA A 59 9.33 -15.73 4.06
N GLU A 60 10.26 -16.65 4.38
CA GLU A 60 11.48 -16.36 5.16
C GLU A 60 12.06 -17.65 5.76
N GLU A 61 12.36 -18.62 4.87
CA GLU A 61 13.42 -19.61 5.11
C GLU A 61 14.78 -18.95 4.89
N VAL A 62 15.22 -18.00 5.74
CA VAL A 62 16.63 -17.56 5.82
C VAL A 62 16.84 -16.63 7.01
N ALA A 63 17.03 -17.18 8.21
CA ALA A 63 17.87 -16.61 9.29
C ALA A 63 17.78 -17.44 10.58
N ARG A 64 18.23 -18.70 10.55
CA ARG A 64 18.74 -19.32 11.78
C ARG A 64 20.25 -19.14 11.81
N PRO A 65 20.78 -18.17 12.57
CA PRO A 65 22.22 -18.02 12.69
C PRO A 65 22.76 -19.22 13.45
N ALA A 66 23.68 -19.93 12.79
CA ALA A 66 24.57 -20.88 13.42
C ALA A 66 25.32 -20.20 14.58
N LYS A 67 24.90 -20.46 15.82
CA LYS A 67 25.68 -20.21 17.05
C LYS A 67 25.18 -21.13 18.17
N LYS A 68 25.89 -22.23 18.41
CA LYS A 68 26.63 -22.50 19.66
C LYS A 68 27.04 -23.97 19.78
N THR A 69 28.34 -24.19 19.70
CA THR A 69 29.07 -25.27 20.36
C THR A 69 28.74 -25.30 21.85
N THR A 70 28.75 -26.50 22.46
CA THR A 70 29.22 -26.83 23.83
C THR A 70 28.39 -27.96 24.46
N LYS A 71 28.94 -29.18 24.37
CA LYS A 71 29.24 -30.08 25.50
C LYS A 71 28.31 -29.99 26.72
N SER A 72 27.47 -31.00 26.92
CA SER A 72 27.57 -31.90 28.07
C SER A 72 26.71 -33.14 27.88
#